data_AF-A0A7W8UVD5-F1
#
_entry.id   AF-A0A7W8UVD5-F1
#
_cell.length_a   1.000
_cell.length_b   1.000
_cell.length_c   1.000
_cell.angle_alpha   90.00
_cell.angle_beta   90.00
_cell.angle_gamma   90.00
#
_symmetry.space_group_name_H-M   'P 1'
#
loop_
_entity.id
_entity.type
_entity.pdbx_description
1 polymer ?
#
loop_
_entity_poly.entity_id
_entity_poly.type
_entity_poly.pdbx_seq_one_letter_code
_entity_poly.pdbx_strand_id
1 'polypeptide(L)'
;MEQQKQEDAGGKEECQLCRVTYSIYSNFPPMPSAMALNVETGEWFRLDRLRSYSNGYDMAEALGYAWACDCRGRKAAPEPASKRFTHDEQYALKDRDGKPLANVRYRIILDGERVKTGTTNAQGANRAYRDHF
;
A
#
# COMPACT_ATOMS: atom_id res chain seq x y z
N MET A 1 -36.40 12.94 -26.32
CA MET A 1 -35.59 12.36 -25.23
C MET A 1 -34.15 12.36 -25.71
N GLU A 2 -33.43 13.42 -25.36
CA GLU A 2 -32.00 13.57 -25.64
C GLU A 2 -31.20 12.70 -24.68
N GLN A 3 -30.34 11.85 -25.24
CA GLN A 3 -29.34 11.11 -24.48
C GLN A 3 -28.25 12.09 -24.10
N GLN A 4 -28.23 12.49 -22.83
CA GLN A 4 -27.10 13.23 -22.26
C GLN A 4 -25.88 12.32 -22.25
N LYS A 5 -25.01 12.56 -23.23
CA LYS A 5 -23.62 12.15 -23.26
C LYS A 5 -22.96 12.64 -21.97
N GLN A 6 -22.67 11.72 -21.06
CA GLN A 6 -21.80 11.99 -19.92
C GLN A 6 -20.40 12.33 -20.48
N GLU A 7 -20.14 13.62 -20.56
CA GLU A 7 -18.81 14.17 -20.70
C GLU A 7 -18.09 13.92 -19.38
N ASP A 8 -17.22 12.91 -19.37
CA ASP A 8 -16.37 12.63 -18.23
C ASP A 8 -15.31 13.73 -18.10
N ALA A 9 -15.65 14.74 -17.31
CA ALA A 9 -14.74 15.71 -16.76
C ALA A 9 -13.93 15.07 -15.62
N GLY A 10 -13.09 14.10 -15.96
CA GLY A 10 -12.05 13.58 -15.09
C GLY A 10 -10.74 14.30 -15.37
N GLY A 11 -10.32 15.22 -14.48
CA GLY A 11 -8.94 15.69 -14.48
C GLY A 11 -8.00 14.48 -14.47
N LYS A 12 -6.79 14.62 -15.03
CA LYS A 12 -5.75 13.58 -15.03
C LYS A 12 -5.35 13.23 -13.60
N GLU A 13 -6.21 12.56 -12.85
CA GLU A 13 -5.85 11.85 -11.65
C GLU A 13 -4.69 10.96 -12.06
N GLU A 14 -3.60 11.09 -11.31
CA GLU A 14 -2.37 10.37 -11.61
C GLU A 14 -2.67 8.88 -11.45
N CYS A 15 -3.08 8.23 -12.53
CA CYS A 15 -3.61 6.88 -12.45
C CYS A 15 -2.57 5.97 -11.79
N GLN A 16 -2.82 5.40 -10.62
CA GLN A 16 -1.81 4.58 -9.94
C GLN A 16 -1.80 3.10 -10.38
N LEU A 17 -2.62 2.72 -11.36
CA LEU A 17 -2.90 1.33 -11.73
C LEU A 17 -1.65 0.45 -11.83
N CYS A 18 -0.69 0.78 -12.70
CA CYS A 18 0.49 -0.06 -12.88
C CYS A 18 1.37 -0.14 -11.63
N ARG A 19 1.49 0.94 -10.86
CA ARG A 19 2.23 0.92 -9.59
C ARG A 19 1.55 0.00 -8.57
N VAL A 20 0.23 0.10 -8.44
CA VAL A 20 -0.56 -0.72 -7.51
C VAL A 20 -0.51 -2.18 -7.92
N THR A 21 -0.72 -2.49 -9.21
CA THR A 21 -0.60 -3.84 -9.76
C THR A 21 0.76 -4.44 -9.46
N TYR A 22 1.85 -3.72 -9.74
CA TYR A 22 3.19 -4.20 -9.41
C TYR A 22 3.36 -4.45 -7.92
N SER A 23 2.95 -3.50 -7.07
CA SER A 23 3.10 -3.61 -5.60
C SER A 23 2.35 -4.82 -5.02
N ILE A 24 1.18 -5.14 -5.57
CA ILE A 24 0.37 -6.29 -5.13
C ILE A 24 1.05 -7.59 -5.55
N TYR A 25 1.38 -7.73 -6.84
CA TYR A 25 1.80 -9.03 -7.38
C TYR A 25 3.28 -9.34 -7.14
N SER A 26 4.16 -8.35 -7.07
CA SER A 26 5.58 -8.56 -6.73
C SER A 26 5.77 -9.13 -5.31
N ASN A 27 4.95 -8.67 -4.35
CA ASN A 27 4.99 -9.12 -2.96
C ASN A 27 4.02 -10.28 -2.67
N PHE A 28 3.27 -10.74 -3.67
CA PHE A 28 2.30 -11.80 -3.48
C PHE A 28 3.02 -13.13 -3.19
N PRO A 29 2.60 -13.89 -2.16
CA PRO A 29 3.26 -15.14 -1.80
C PRO A 29 3.20 -16.15 -2.96
N PRO A 30 4.19 -17.07 -3.07
CA PRO A 30 4.13 -18.15 -4.04
C PRO A 30 2.88 -19.02 -3.84
N MET A 31 2.01 -19.08 -4.85
CA MET A 31 0.83 -19.94 -4.86
C MET A 31 0.85 -20.82 -6.13
N PRO A 32 1.34 -22.07 -6.05
CA PRO A 32 1.59 -22.93 -7.22
C PRO A 32 0.34 -23.30 -8.03
N SER A 33 -0.83 -23.25 -7.41
CA SER A 33 -2.12 -23.57 -8.05
C SER A 33 -2.96 -22.34 -8.37
N ALA A 34 -2.48 -21.14 -8.04
CA ALA A 34 -3.24 -19.93 -8.27
C ALA A 34 -3.26 -19.54 -9.74
N MET A 35 -4.44 -19.11 -10.19
CA MET A 35 -4.69 -18.63 -11.53
C MET A 35 -5.07 -17.14 -11.46
N ALA A 36 -4.61 -16.38 -12.46
CA ALA A 36 -5.04 -15.03 -12.74
C ALA A 36 -5.95 -15.05 -13.98
N LEU A 37 -6.87 -14.09 -14.06
CA LEU A 37 -7.77 -13.91 -15.18
C LEU A 37 -7.36 -12.66 -15.95
N ASN A 38 -7.18 -12.78 -17.26
CA ASN A 38 -7.23 -11.62 -18.14
C ASN A 38 -8.70 -11.25 -18.34
N VAL A 39 -9.12 -10.07 -17.90
CA VAL A 39 -10.54 -9.70 -17.95
C VAL A 39 -11.03 -9.26 -19.32
N GLU A 40 -10.11 -8.91 -20.20
CA GLU A 40 -10.43 -8.49 -21.56
C GLU A 40 -10.70 -9.71 -22.44
N THR A 41 -9.88 -10.75 -22.31
CA THR A 41 -9.99 -11.97 -23.12
C THR A 41 -10.75 -13.10 -22.43
N GLY A 42 -10.89 -13.06 -21.11
CA GLY A 42 -11.42 -14.16 -20.30
C GLY A 42 -10.44 -15.33 -20.10
N GLU A 43 -9.20 -15.20 -20.55
CA GLU A 43 -8.18 -16.25 -20.45
C GLU A 43 -7.67 -16.39 -19.00
N TRP A 44 -7.67 -17.62 -18.49
CA TRP A 44 -7.00 -17.94 -17.24
C TRP A 44 -5.56 -18.33 -17.49
N PHE A 45 -4.65 -17.73 -16.75
CA PHE A 45 -3.23 -18.05 -16.79
C PHE A 45 -2.66 -18.21 -15.39
N ARG A 46 -1.50 -18.84 -15.30
CA ARG A 46 -0.88 -19.13 -14.00
C ARG A 46 -0.39 -17.85 -13.33
N LEU A 47 -0.62 -17.73 -12.02
CA LEU A 47 -0.20 -16.54 -11.26
C LEU A 47 1.33 -16.38 -11.21
N ASP A 48 2.09 -17.47 -11.30
CA ASP A 48 3.56 -17.43 -11.39
C ASP A 48 4.06 -16.67 -12.63
N ARG A 49 3.39 -16.82 -13.78
CA ARG A 49 3.61 -16.01 -14.99
C ARG A 49 3.39 -14.53 -14.68
N LEU A 50 2.34 -14.16 -13.95
CA LEU A 50 2.11 -12.77 -13.57
C LEU A 50 3.25 -12.20 -12.71
N ARG A 51 3.75 -12.99 -11.77
CA ARG A 51 4.88 -12.61 -10.88
C ARG A 51 6.22 -12.54 -11.61
N SER A 52 6.35 -13.17 -12.77
CA SER A 52 7.57 -13.16 -13.57
C SER A 52 7.83 -11.84 -14.32
N TYR A 53 6.80 -11.00 -14.47
CA TYR A 53 6.94 -9.71 -15.13
C TYR A 53 7.75 -8.72 -14.27
N SER A 54 8.61 -7.96 -14.94
CA SER A 54 9.55 -7.02 -14.30
C SER A 54 8.94 -5.68 -13.88
N ASN A 55 7.75 -5.34 -14.39
CA ASN A 55 7.11 -4.06 -14.15
C ASN A 55 5.58 -4.18 -14.16
N GLY A 56 4.91 -3.18 -13.59
CA GLY A 56 3.45 -3.17 -13.45
C GLY A 56 2.67 -2.94 -14.74
N TYR A 57 3.32 -2.41 -15.78
CA TYR A 57 2.70 -2.24 -17.09
C TYR A 57 2.48 -3.60 -17.75
N ASP A 58 3.52 -4.43 -17.83
CA ASP A 58 3.40 -5.77 -18.41
C ASP A 58 2.41 -6.63 -17.61
N MET A 59 2.37 -6.47 -16.28
CA MET A 59 1.36 -7.12 -15.43
C MET A 59 -0.07 -6.64 -15.74
N ALA A 60 -0.27 -5.32 -15.92
CA ALA A 60 -1.57 -4.76 -16.24
C ALA A 60 -2.04 -5.16 -17.65
N GLU A 61 -1.12 -5.27 -18.61
CA GLU A 61 -1.38 -5.79 -19.95
C GLU A 61 -1.79 -7.27 -19.90
N ALA A 62 -1.04 -8.10 -19.16
CA ALA A 62 -1.38 -9.51 -18.97
C ALA A 62 -2.76 -9.71 -18.31
N LEU A 63 -3.18 -8.80 -17.43
CA LEU A 63 -4.49 -8.82 -16.77
C LEU A 63 -5.63 -8.20 -17.60
N GLY A 64 -5.34 -7.55 -18.73
CA GLY A 64 -6.38 -6.93 -19.58
C GLY A 64 -6.89 -5.58 -19.08
N TYR A 65 -6.09 -4.84 -18.30
CA TYR A 65 -6.44 -3.50 -17.78
C TYR A 65 -5.53 -2.39 -18.31
N ALA A 66 -4.60 -2.68 -19.23
CA ALA A 66 -3.68 -1.67 -19.74
C ALA A 66 -4.38 -0.51 -20.47
N TRP A 67 -5.55 -0.74 -21.06
CA TRP A 67 -6.36 0.31 -21.70
C TRP A 67 -6.89 1.35 -20.70
N ALA A 68 -7.04 0.97 -19.42
CA ALA A 68 -7.60 1.85 -18.41
C ALA A 68 -6.67 3.03 -18.10
N CYS A 69 -5.36 2.88 -18.33
CA CYS A 69 -4.39 3.93 -18.05
C CYS A 69 -3.14 3.87 -18.94
N ASP A 70 -2.68 5.03 -19.41
CA ASP A 70 -1.36 5.13 -20.06
C ASP A 70 -0.22 4.95 -19.03
N CYS A 71 0.29 3.73 -18.96
CA CYS A 71 1.45 3.39 -18.16
C CYS A 71 2.77 3.46 -18.92
N ARG A 72 2.76 3.53 -20.26
CA ARG A 72 3.97 3.68 -21.10
C ARG A 72 4.47 5.12 -21.12
N GLY A 73 3.55 6.09 -21.08
CA GLY A 73 3.87 7.53 -21.03
C GLY A 73 4.44 8.00 -19.69
N ARG A 74 4.44 7.14 -18.67
CA ARG A 74 5.08 7.45 -17.39
C ARG A 74 6.56 7.10 -17.45
N LYS A 75 7.42 8.13 -17.42
CA LYS A 75 8.79 7.95 -16.94
C LYS A 75 8.68 7.17 -15.63
N ALA A 76 9.44 6.08 -15.50
CA ALA A 76 9.51 5.30 -14.27
C ALA A 76 9.48 6.28 -13.11
N ALA A 77 8.37 6.31 -12.37
CA ALA A 77 8.36 7.03 -11.13
C ALA A 77 9.58 6.49 -10.39
N PRO A 78 10.50 7.35 -9.91
CA PRO A 78 11.63 6.87 -9.14
C PRO A 78 11.09 5.87 -8.14
N GLU A 79 11.73 4.69 -8.04
CA GLU A 79 11.34 3.64 -7.10
C GLU A 79 10.84 4.33 -5.85
N PRO A 80 9.65 3.97 -5.33
CA PRO A 80 9.13 4.67 -4.17
C PRO A 80 10.20 4.54 -3.10
N ALA A 81 10.98 5.62 -2.92
CA ALA A 81 11.97 5.73 -1.89
C ALA A 81 11.18 5.36 -0.67
N SER A 82 11.50 4.18 -0.11
CA SER A 82 10.80 3.56 1.02
C SER A 82 10.24 4.70 1.83
N LYS A 83 8.92 4.93 1.81
CA LYS A 83 8.35 6.14 2.44
C LYS A 83 8.94 6.12 3.82
N ARG A 84 9.88 7.03 4.07
CA ARG A 84 10.49 7.17 5.37
C ARG A 84 9.35 7.77 6.17
N PHE A 85 8.57 6.88 6.79
CA PHE A 85 7.47 7.29 7.62
C PHE A 85 8.11 7.91 8.86
N THR A 86 8.21 9.23 8.85
CA THR A 86 8.52 10.01 10.03
C THR A 86 7.33 9.90 10.96
N HIS A 87 7.34 8.90 11.86
CA HIS A 87 6.25 8.68 12.81
C HIS A 87 6.39 9.59 14.04
N ASP A 88 6.11 10.88 13.98
CA ASP A 88 6.27 11.77 15.16
C ASP A 88 5.14 11.64 16.22
N GLU A 89 4.53 10.46 16.31
CA GLU A 89 3.34 10.20 17.13
C GLU A 89 3.69 9.88 18.59
N GLN A 90 2.82 10.34 19.50
CA GLN A 90 2.88 10.04 20.93
C GLN A 90 1.57 9.37 21.37
N TYR A 91 1.70 8.33 22.18
CA TYR A 91 0.61 7.54 22.72
C TYR A 91 0.55 7.73 24.24
N ALA A 92 -0.64 8.04 24.75
CA ALA A 92 -0.91 8.11 26.19
C ALA A 92 -1.83 6.96 26.60
N LEU A 93 -1.34 6.08 27.46
CA LEU A 93 -2.09 4.97 28.01
C LEU A 93 -2.92 5.45 29.20
N LYS A 94 -4.22 5.17 29.17
CA LYS A 94 -5.18 5.51 30.22
C LYS A 94 -5.98 4.28 30.63
N ASP A 95 -6.45 4.25 31.86
CA ASP A 95 -7.40 3.24 32.33
C ASP A 95 -8.83 3.52 31.81
N ARG A 96 -9.77 2.66 32.20
CA ARG A 96 -11.18 2.78 31.80
C ARG A 96 -11.85 4.07 32.28
N ASP A 97 -11.34 4.65 33.36
CA ASP A 97 -11.84 5.89 33.97
C ASP A 97 -11.11 7.13 33.40
N GLY A 98 -10.20 6.94 32.43
CA GLY A 98 -9.44 7.99 31.79
C GLY A 98 -8.21 8.46 32.59
N LYS A 99 -7.83 7.78 33.67
CA LYS A 99 -6.62 8.11 34.44
C LYS A 99 -5.37 7.59 33.73
N PRO A 100 -4.28 8.38 33.71
CA PRO A 100 -3.05 7.97 33.06
C PRO A 100 -2.40 6.77 33.76
N LEU A 101 -1.96 5.79 32.96
CA LEU A 101 -1.28 4.59 33.43
C LEU A 101 0.23 4.79 33.37
N ALA A 102 0.81 5.20 34.51
CA ALA A 102 2.25 5.42 34.66
C ALA A 102 3.03 4.13 34.91
N ASN A 103 4.31 4.11 34.49
CA ASN A 103 5.24 3.01 34.71
C ASN A 103 4.83 1.65 34.10
N VAL A 104 4.02 1.67 33.06
CA VAL A 104 3.56 0.47 32.36
C VAL A 104 4.50 0.19 31.19
N ARG A 105 4.95 -1.07 31.09
CA ARG A 105 5.74 -1.52 29.94
C ARG A 105 4.87 -1.58 28.70
N TYR A 106 5.34 -0.99 27.61
CA TYR A 106 4.64 -1.02 26.33
C TYR A 106 5.49 -1.66 25.24
N ARG A 107 4.81 -2.19 24.22
CA ARG A 107 5.37 -2.62 22.95
C ARG A 107 4.51 -2.02 21.83
N ILE A 108 5.12 -1.22 20.96
CA ILE A 108 4.49 -0.69 19.76
C ILE A 108 5.04 -1.48 18.57
N ILE A 109 4.14 -2.00 17.74
CA ILE A 109 4.48 -2.71 16.50
C ILE A 109 4.03 -1.83 15.35
N LEU A 110 4.98 -1.37 14.54
CA LEU A 110 4.74 -0.58 13.33
C LEU A 110 5.09 -1.44 12.11
N ASP A 111 4.22 -1.42 11.11
CA ASP A 111 4.39 -2.12 9.82
C ASP A 111 4.79 -3.60 9.94
N GLY A 112 4.26 -4.30 10.94
CA GLY A 112 4.43 -5.75 11.12
C GLY A 112 5.81 -6.23 11.58
N GLU A 113 6.86 -5.41 11.48
CA GLU A 113 8.23 -5.85 11.78
C GLU A 113 8.97 -5.01 12.83
N ARG A 114 8.59 -3.73 13.02
CA ARG A 114 9.35 -2.82 13.89
C ARG A 114 8.78 -2.76 15.29
N VAL A 115 9.58 -3.20 16.25
CA VAL A 115 9.22 -3.31 17.66
C VAL A 115 9.95 -2.25 18.47
N LYS A 116 9.22 -1.26 19.00
CA LYS A 116 9.75 -0.39 20.07
C LYS A 116 9.12 -0.75 21.40
N THR A 117 9.97 -0.87 22.41
CA THR A 117 9.58 -1.15 23.79
C THR A 117 9.98 0.00 24.68
N GLY A 118 9.25 0.21 25.77
CA GLY A 118 9.54 1.27 26.72
C GLY A 118 8.62 1.21 27.92
N THR A 119 8.68 2.24 28.75
CA THR A 119 7.83 2.40 29.93
C THR A 119 7.15 3.77 29.87
N THR A 120 5.85 3.83 30.18
CA THR A 120 5.10 5.09 30.21
C THR A 120 5.53 5.99 31.35
N ASN A 121 5.51 7.31 31.14
CA ASN A 121 5.85 8.31 32.16
C ASN A 121 4.68 8.55 33.15
N ALA A 122 4.84 9.50 34.07
CA ALA A 122 3.82 9.84 35.07
C ALA A 122 2.47 10.28 34.48
N GLN A 123 2.43 10.71 33.22
CA GLN A 123 1.23 11.11 32.49
C GLN A 123 0.70 9.97 31.58
N GLY A 124 1.23 8.76 31.73
CA GLY A 124 0.88 7.61 30.89
C GLY A 124 1.41 7.71 29.46
N ALA A 125 2.21 8.72 29.14
CA ALA A 125 2.72 8.96 27.80
C ALA A 125 3.98 8.14 27.52
N ASN A 126 4.13 7.69 26.28
CA ASN A 126 5.40 7.22 25.75
C ASN A 126 6.34 8.40 25.46
N ARG A 127 7.63 8.11 25.25
CA ARG A 127 8.59 9.14 24.83
C ARG A 127 8.34 9.48 23.36
N ALA A 128 8.42 10.77 22.99
CA ALA A 128 8.28 11.24 21.62
C ALA A 128 9.16 10.44 20.66
N TYR A 129 8.54 9.88 19.63
CA TYR A 129 9.24 9.24 18.53
C TYR A 129 9.87 10.35 17.69
N ARG A 130 11.18 10.26 17.48
CA ARG A 130 11.91 11.16 16.58
C ARG A 130 13.01 10.35 15.91
N ASP A 131 12.60 9.48 14.99
CA ASP A 131 13.56 8.81 14.13
C ASP A 131 13.62 9.57 12.81
N HIS A 132 14.75 10.22 12.55
CA HIS A 132 15.09 10.69 11.21
C HIS A 132 15.49 9.47 10.39
N PHE A 133 14.66 9.10 9.42
CA PHE A 133 15.09 8.26 8.31
C PHE A 133 14.94 9.10 7.07
#